data_AF-A0A017SWF7-F1
#
_entry.id   AF-A0A017SWF7-F1
#
_cell.length_a   1.000
_cell.length_b   1.000
_cell.length_c   1.000
_cell.angle_alpha   90.00
_cell.angle_beta   90.00
_cell.angle_gamma   90.00
#
_symmetry.space_group_name_H-M   'P 1'
#
loop_
_entity.id
_entity.type
_entity.pdbx_description
1 polymer ?
#
loop_
_entity_poly.entity_id
_entity_poly.type
_entity_poly.pdbx_seq_one_letter_code
_entity_poly.pdbx_strand_id
1 'polypeptide(L)'
;MATVKFTLDWSHEQSGDIRAGESLQIDYAAERLCQCRATRYGQKAWSLTANLRFHPSKEEQAADVSSGACEVKIPANTSQIEIWFHNSDHTGCSAWDSRYGQNYWLDVKAAG
;
A
#
# COMPACT_ATOMS: atom_id res chain seq x y z
N MET A 1 -11.87 -2.50 -12.31
CA MET A 1 -10.92 -2.36 -11.20
C MET A 1 -9.57 -1.93 -11.78
N ALA A 2 -9.01 -0.86 -11.23
CA ALA A 2 -7.65 -0.41 -11.56
C ALA A 2 -6.61 -1.15 -10.72
N THR A 3 -5.37 -1.18 -11.21
CA THR A 3 -4.23 -1.80 -10.52
C THR A 3 -3.08 -0.80 -10.45
N VAL A 4 -2.42 -0.73 -9.29
CA VAL A 4 -1.18 0.02 -9.12
C VAL A 4 -0.10 -0.93 -8.63
N LYS A 5 1.00 -1.00 -9.37
CA LYS A 5 2.12 -1.90 -9.10
C LYS A 5 3.33 -1.12 -8.64
N PHE A 6 3.84 -1.44 -7.47
CA PHE A 6 5.09 -0.90 -6.90
C PHE A 6 6.21 -1.91 -7.15
N THR A 7 7.09 -1.58 -8.09
CA THR A 7 8.12 -2.48 -8.64
C THR A 7 9.44 -2.41 -7.88
N LEU A 8 10.31 -3.39 -8.11
CA LEU A 8 11.58 -3.58 -7.39
C LEU A 8 12.58 -2.43 -7.62
N ASP A 9 12.48 -1.74 -8.75
CA ASP A 9 13.28 -0.57 -9.13
C ASP A 9 12.81 0.72 -8.44
N TRP A 10 11.94 0.62 -7.43
CA TRP A 10 11.37 1.73 -6.67
C TRP A 10 10.42 2.64 -7.45
N SER A 11 10.04 2.26 -8.69
CA SER A 11 9.01 2.94 -9.44
C SER A 11 7.61 2.39 -9.11
N HIS A 12 6.58 3.00 -9.71
CA HIS A 12 5.24 2.44 -9.70
C HIS A 12 4.55 2.66 -11.05
N GLU A 13 3.70 1.71 -11.42
CA GLU A 13 2.96 1.69 -12.67
C GLU A 13 1.46 1.59 -12.37
N GLN A 14 0.63 2.31 -13.12
CA GLN A 14 -0.82 2.24 -13.01
C GLN A 14 -1.42 1.63 -14.28
N SER A 15 -2.37 0.71 -14.09
CA SER A 15 -3.20 0.15 -15.14
C SER A 15 -4.66 0.49 -14.89
N GLY A 16 -5.30 1.13 -15.87
CA GLY A 16 -6.67 1.61 -15.76
C GLY A 16 -6.82 2.90 -14.95
N ASP A 17 -8.05 3.39 -14.89
CA ASP A 17 -8.40 4.59 -14.13
C ASP A 17 -8.87 4.22 -12.73
N ILE A 18 -8.21 4.77 -11.72
CA ILE A 18 -8.66 4.69 -10.33
C ILE A 18 -9.91 5.57 -10.18
N ARG A 19 -11.02 4.99 -9.73
CA ARG A 19 -12.30 5.70 -9.56
C ARG A 19 -12.81 5.64 -8.14
N ALA A 20 -13.38 6.75 -7.67
CA ALA A 20 -14.04 6.81 -6.37
C ALA A 20 -15.22 5.85 -6.33
N GLY A 21 -15.40 5.14 -5.20
CA GLY A 21 -16.46 4.14 -5.02
C GLY A 21 -16.12 2.74 -5.58
N GLU A 22 -15.01 2.58 -6.31
CA GLU A 22 -14.55 1.28 -6.81
C GLU A 22 -13.47 0.64 -5.90
N SER A 23 -13.14 -0.63 -6.18
CA SER A 23 -11.96 -1.28 -5.64
C SER A 23 -10.69 -0.89 -6.41
N LEU A 24 -9.57 -0.86 -5.71
CA LEU A 24 -8.21 -0.74 -6.26
C LEU A 24 -7.38 -1.94 -5.82
N GLN A 25 -6.70 -2.57 -6.78
CA GLN A 25 -5.67 -3.58 -6.49
C GLN A 25 -4.31 -2.90 -6.36
N ILE A 26 -3.58 -3.24 -5.31
CA ILE A 26 -2.21 -2.81 -5.07
C ILE A 26 -1.32 -4.03 -5.15
N ASP A 27 -0.44 -4.05 -6.13
CA ASP A 27 0.62 -5.04 -6.24
C ASP A 27 1.91 -4.43 -5.68
N TYR A 28 2.56 -5.10 -4.74
CA TYR A 28 3.76 -4.60 -4.09
C TYR A 28 4.88 -5.63 -4.16
N ALA A 29 6.00 -5.27 -4.77
CA ALA A 29 7.23 -6.05 -4.70
C ALA A 29 7.74 -6.04 -3.26
N ALA A 30 7.37 -7.07 -2.48
CA ALA A 30 7.71 -7.18 -1.07
C ALA A 30 9.23 -7.05 -0.85
N GLU A 31 10.05 -7.41 -1.82
CA GLU A 31 11.50 -7.30 -1.81
C GLU A 31 12.03 -5.87 -1.62
N ARG A 32 11.21 -4.83 -1.86
CA ARG A 32 11.53 -3.43 -1.50
C ARG A 32 11.74 -3.26 0.01
N LEU A 33 11.04 -4.06 0.83
CA LEU A 33 11.10 -4.04 2.30
C LEU A 33 11.49 -5.42 2.87
N CYS A 34 12.72 -5.85 2.57
CA CYS A 34 13.31 -7.08 3.14
C CYS A 34 13.74 -6.96 4.61
N GLN A 35 13.86 -5.74 5.13
CA GLN A 35 14.21 -5.46 6.52
C GLN A 35 13.08 -5.92 7.45
N CYS A 36 13.35 -6.21 8.73
CA CYS A 36 12.31 -6.53 9.72
C CYS A 36 11.45 -7.74 9.33
N ARG A 37 12.10 -8.85 8.98
CA ARG A 37 11.45 -10.12 8.62
C ARG A 37 11.80 -11.26 9.55
N ALA A 38 11.73 -11.02 10.86
CA ALA A 38 12.05 -12.05 11.84
C ALA A 38 11.13 -13.28 11.74
N THR A 39 11.65 -14.40 12.26
CA THR A 39 10.91 -15.66 12.41
C THR A 39 10.74 -16.03 13.87
N ARG A 40 9.64 -16.70 14.22
CA ARG A 40 9.39 -17.24 15.56
C ARG A 40 8.98 -18.71 15.44
N TYR A 41 9.69 -19.60 16.12
CA TYR A 41 9.49 -21.06 16.02
C TYR A 41 9.52 -21.58 14.56
N GLY A 42 10.42 -21.03 13.73
CA GLY A 42 10.53 -21.38 12.31
C GLY A 42 9.41 -20.83 11.42
N GLN A 43 8.45 -20.09 11.97
CA GLN A 43 7.35 -19.46 11.23
C GLN A 43 7.64 -17.99 10.99
N LYS A 44 7.06 -17.44 9.92
CA LYS A 44 7.04 -16.00 9.66
C LYS A 44 6.44 -15.25 10.86
N ALA A 45 7.15 -14.24 11.36
CA ALA A 45 6.72 -13.42 12.50
C ALA A 45 6.83 -11.91 12.18
N TRP A 46 6.49 -11.54 10.94
CA TRP A 46 6.48 -10.17 10.44
C TRP A 46 5.21 -9.87 9.65
N SER A 47 4.89 -8.60 9.48
CA SER A 47 3.72 -8.11 8.72
C SER A 47 4.12 -6.92 7.85
N LEU A 48 3.71 -6.96 6.59
CA LEU A 48 3.89 -5.89 5.64
C LEU A 48 2.53 -5.29 5.29
N THR A 49 2.37 -4.01 5.56
CA THR A 49 1.09 -3.29 5.48
C THR A 49 1.19 -2.15 4.47
N ALA A 50 0.22 -2.06 3.57
CA ALA A 50 -0.06 -0.87 2.80
C ALA A 50 -0.99 0.04 3.63
N ASN A 51 -0.55 1.25 3.93
CA ASN A 51 -1.34 2.27 4.60
C ASN A 51 -1.78 3.29 3.57
N LEU A 52 -3.04 3.69 3.64
CA LEU A 52 -3.69 4.59 2.71
C LEU A 52 -4.38 5.70 3.49
N ARG A 53 -4.30 6.92 2.97
CA ARG A 53 -5.13 8.04 3.40
C ARG A 53 -5.86 8.62 2.20
N PHE A 54 -7.19 8.71 2.30
CA PHE A 54 -8.06 9.18 1.24
C PHE A 54 -8.33 10.68 1.40
N HIS A 55 -8.24 11.43 0.31
CA HIS A 55 -8.45 12.87 0.30
C HIS A 55 -9.76 13.22 -0.42
N PRO A 56 -10.53 14.21 0.06
CA PRO A 56 -10.22 15.12 1.16
C PRO A 56 -10.62 14.62 2.55
N SER A 57 -11.31 13.48 2.67
CA SER A 57 -11.91 13.02 3.94
C SER A 57 -10.90 12.75 5.07
N LYS A 58 -9.63 12.47 4.71
CA LYS A 58 -8.57 12.00 5.62
C LYS A 58 -8.88 10.66 6.27
N GLU A 59 -9.83 9.91 5.72
CA GLU A 59 -10.09 8.55 6.12
C GLU A 59 -8.85 7.70 5.84
N GLU A 60 -8.50 6.80 6.76
CA GLU A 60 -7.35 5.93 6.63
C GLU A 60 -7.78 4.46 6.55
N GLN A 61 -7.11 3.71 5.68
CA GLN A 61 -7.25 2.27 5.56
C GLN A 61 -5.88 1.62 5.60
N ALA A 62 -5.80 0.44 6.20
CA ALA A 62 -4.62 -0.40 6.18
C ALA A 62 -4.98 -1.78 5.62
N ALA A 63 -4.11 -2.34 4.78
CA ALA A 63 -4.28 -3.66 4.20
C ALA A 63 -2.98 -4.46 4.28
N ASP A 64 -3.06 -5.74 4.68
CA ASP A 64 -1.92 -6.65 4.59
C ASP A 64 -1.57 -6.87 3.12
N VAL A 65 -0.32 -6.59 2.77
CA VAL A 65 0.25 -6.81 1.44
C VAL A 65 1.43 -7.78 1.53
N SER A 66 1.48 -8.57 2.60
CA SER A 66 2.58 -9.48 2.84
C SER A 66 2.68 -10.61 1.82
N SER A 67 1.59 -10.93 1.12
CA SER A 67 1.52 -11.86 0.00
C SER A 67 1.94 -11.25 -1.35
N GLY A 68 2.26 -9.95 -1.37
CA GLY A 68 2.63 -9.21 -2.58
C GLY A 68 1.48 -8.49 -3.28
N ALA A 69 0.23 -8.68 -2.82
CA ALA A 69 -0.91 -7.93 -3.34
C ALA A 69 -2.02 -7.76 -2.28
N CYS A 70 -2.79 -6.68 -2.39
CA CYS A 70 -4.00 -6.46 -1.61
C CYS A 70 -5.06 -5.70 -2.42
N GLU A 71 -6.31 -5.77 -1.95
CA GLU A 71 -7.42 -5.00 -2.50
C GLU A 71 -7.95 -4.03 -1.44
N VAL A 72 -8.22 -2.80 -1.86
CA VAL A 72 -8.77 -1.74 -1.01
C VAL A 72 -9.99 -1.11 -1.67
N LYS A 73 -10.95 -0.65 -0.87
CA LYS A 73 -12.14 0.04 -1.37
C LYS A 73 -11.91 1.54 -1.30
N ILE A 74 -12.20 2.25 -2.38
CA ILE A 74 -12.03 3.69 -2.43
C ILE A 74 -13.34 4.37 -2.01
N PRO A 75 -13.34 5.24 -0.99
CA PRO A 75 -14.52 6.00 -0.61
C PRO A 75 -15.04 6.85 -1.79
N ALA A 76 -16.37 6.99 -1.89
CA ALA A 76 -17.04 7.65 -3.03
C ALA A 76 -16.64 9.12 -3.26
N ASN A 77 -16.10 9.80 -2.24
CA ASN A 77 -15.69 11.20 -2.31
C ASN A 77 -14.16 11.37 -2.38
N THR A 78 -13.44 10.36 -2.85
CA THR A 78 -11.98 10.41 -2.94
C THR A 78 -11.52 11.09 -4.23
N SER A 79 -10.65 12.09 -4.13
CA SER A 79 -9.96 12.71 -5.28
C SER A 79 -8.48 12.34 -5.36
N GLN A 80 -7.85 11.99 -4.24
CA GLN A 80 -6.46 11.54 -4.19
C GLN A 80 -6.27 10.49 -3.09
N ILE A 81 -5.27 9.64 -3.27
CA ILE A 81 -4.84 8.64 -2.30
C ILE A 81 -3.36 8.91 -1.97
N GLU A 82 -3.06 9.07 -0.70
CA GLU A 82 -1.71 9.04 -0.15
C GLU A 82 -1.41 7.63 0.35
N ILE A 83 -0.28 7.03 -0.06
CA ILE A 83 0.08 5.64 0.25
C ILE A 83 1.50 5.55 0.80
N TRP A 84 1.70 4.71 1.82
CA TRP A 84 3.01 4.30 2.33
C TRP A 84 3.00 2.88 2.87
N PHE A 85 4.15 2.21 2.82
CA PHE A 85 4.28 0.82 3.26
C PHE A 85 5.10 0.72 4.53
N HIS A 86 4.69 -0.22 5.38
CA HIS A 86 5.31 -0.49 6.66
C HIS A 86 5.58 -1.97 6.82
N ASN A 87 6.83 -2.34 7.07
CA ASN A 87 7.18 -3.67 7.53
C ASN A 87 7.55 -3.64 9.00
N SER A 88 7.02 -4.56 9.77
CA SER A 88 7.37 -4.74 11.18
C SER A 88 7.42 -6.20 11.56
N ASP A 89 8.16 -6.50 12.63
CA ASP A 89 8.24 -7.86 13.16
C ASP A 89 8.06 -7.96 14.67
N HIS A 90 7.94 -9.19 15.15
CA HIS A 90 7.71 -9.50 16.56
C HIS A 90 8.84 -9.02 17.50
N THR A 91 10.02 -8.69 16.98
CA THR A 91 11.15 -8.19 17.80
C THR A 91 11.05 -6.68 18.07
N GLY A 92 10.09 -6.00 17.45
CA GLY A 92 9.95 -4.54 17.49
C GLY A 92 10.71 -3.82 16.37
N CYS A 93 11.25 -4.54 15.39
CA CYS A 93 11.85 -3.92 14.20
C CYS A 93 10.77 -3.22 13.36
N SER A 94 11.11 -2.07 12.77
CA SER A 94 10.23 -1.27 11.93
C SER A 94 11.00 -0.71 10.73
N ALA A 95 10.44 -0.84 9.53
CA ALA A 95 10.99 -0.31 8.29
C ALA A 95 9.89 0.24 7.37
N TRP A 96 10.20 1.29 6.61
CA TRP A 96 9.21 2.04 5.84
C TRP A 96 9.62 2.20 4.39
N ASP A 97 8.63 2.12 3.50
CA ASP A 97 8.72 2.61 2.12
C ASP A 97 7.66 3.71 1.95
N SER A 98 8.12 4.94 2.17
CA SER A 98 7.31 6.16 2.19
C SER A 98 7.87 7.22 1.26
N ARG A 99 8.67 6.83 0.25
CA ARG A 99 9.39 7.76 -0.63
C ARG A 99 10.13 8.86 0.17
N TYR A 100 10.90 8.44 1.18
CA TYR A 100 11.59 9.36 2.11
C TYR A 100 10.65 10.36 2.82
N GLY A 101 9.45 9.91 3.19
CA GLY A 101 8.44 10.71 3.89
C GLY A 101 7.52 11.55 2.98
N GLN A 102 7.70 11.49 1.66
CA GLN A 102 6.82 12.18 0.71
C GLN A 102 5.53 11.39 0.41
N ASN A 103 5.55 10.08 0.69
CA ASN A 103 4.54 9.11 0.34
C ASN A 103 4.29 9.03 -1.18
N TYR A 104 3.47 8.06 -1.59
CA TYR A 104 3.04 7.89 -2.97
C TYR A 104 1.66 8.50 -3.14
N TRP A 105 1.48 9.29 -4.19
CA TRP A 105 0.24 10.01 -4.46
C TRP A 105 -0.37 9.49 -5.74
N LEU A 106 -1.64 9.09 -5.67
CA LEU A 106 -2.42 8.62 -6.80
C LEU A 106 -3.64 9.51 -6.99
N ASP A 107 -3.88 9.95 -8.22
CA ASP A 107 -5.07 10.71 -8.57
C ASP A 107 -6.27 9.77 -8.78
N VAL A 108 -7.43 10.19 -8.29
CA VAL A 108 -8.68 9.43 -8.36
C VAL A 108 -9.69 10.21 -9.19
N LYS A 109 -10.25 9.54 -10.20
CA LYS A 109 -11.35 10.08 -10.99
C LYS A 109 -12.67 9.95 -10.23
N ALA A 110 -13.59 10.87 -10.51
CA ALA A 110 -14.96 10.75 -10.02
C ALA A 110 -15.56 9.40 -10.46
N ALA A 111 -16.56 8.95 -9.71
CA ALA A 111 -17.35 7.77 -10.09
C ALA A 111 -17.88 7.93 -11.53
N GLY A 112 -17.88 6.81 -12.26
CA GLY A 112 -18.42 6.73 -13.63
C GLY A 112 -19.93 6.75 -13.68
#